data_AF-A0A963DWA8-F1
#
_entry.id   AF-A0A963DWA8-F1
#
_cell.length_a   1.000
_cell.length_b   1.000
_cell.length_c   1.000
_cell.angle_alpha   90.00
_cell.angle_beta   90.00
_cell.angle_gamma   90.00
#
_symmetry.space_group_name_H-M   'P 1'
#
loop_
_entity.id
_entity.type
_entity.pdbx_description
1 polymer ?
#
loop_
_entity_poly.entity_id
_entity_poly.type
_entity_poly.pdbx_seq_one_letter_code
_entity_poly.pdbx_strand_id
1 'polypeptide(L)'
;KHPSIDAFSGDAGYRGTAVKFVDETLGLVLHLSTKIKDGWAVLPKRWVVERTFAWLGRFRRLSKDFEILTGTAENMIRIAMLKKTLANCV
;
A
#
# COMPACT_ATOMS: atom_id res chain seq x y z
N LYS A 1 9.44 -13.19 9.01
CA LYS A 1 7.95 -13.13 9.03
C LYS A 1 7.55 -12.07 10.05
N HIS A 2 6.57 -11.21 9.76
CA HIS A 2 6.15 -10.09 10.61
C HIS A 2 5.01 -10.55 11.53
N PRO A 3 5.27 -10.84 12.82
CA PRO A 3 4.31 -11.53 13.69
C PRO A 3 3.15 -10.63 14.15
N SER A 4 3.23 -9.33 13.94
CA SER A 4 2.20 -8.35 14.31
C SER A 4 1.20 -8.05 13.20
N ILE A 5 1.29 -8.72 12.04
CA ILE A 5 0.41 -8.49 10.90
C ILE A 5 -0.60 -9.63 10.82
N ASP A 6 -1.87 -9.31 11.09
CA ASP A 6 -2.96 -10.29 11.10
C ASP A 6 -3.61 -10.49 9.73
N ALA A 7 -3.71 -9.42 8.92
CA ALA A 7 -4.32 -9.46 7.60
C ALA A 7 -3.96 -8.22 6.76
N PHE A 8 -4.21 -8.32 5.46
CA PHE A 8 -4.08 -7.22 4.50
C PHE A 8 -5.44 -6.70 4.04
N SER A 9 -5.48 -5.48 3.53
CA SER A 9 -6.66 -4.89 2.89
C SER A 9 -6.28 -4.36 1.51
N GLY A 10 -7.13 -4.62 0.51
CA GLY A 10 -6.92 -4.19 -0.87
C GLY A 10 -8.23 -3.82 -1.56
N ASP A 11 -8.13 -3.23 -2.75
CA ASP A 11 -9.30 -2.99 -3.60
C ASP A 11 -9.66 -4.24 -4.42
N ALA A 12 -10.82 -4.17 -5.09
CA ALA A 12 -11.32 -5.19 -5.99
C ALA A 12 -10.42 -5.49 -7.23
N GLY A 13 -9.44 -4.63 -7.53
CA GLY A 13 -8.48 -4.81 -8.61
C GLY A 13 -7.37 -5.81 -8.26
N TYR A 14 -7.06 -6.00 -6.98
CA TYR A 14 -6.08 -6.99 -6.50
C TYR A 14 -6.62 -8.44 -6.46
N ARG A 15 -7.74 -8.72 -7.13
CA ARG A 15 -8.25 -10.09 -7.27
C ARG A 15 -7.24 -10.95 -8.03
N GLY A 16 -7.18 -12.24 -7.70
CA GLY A 16 -6.32 -13.20 -8.39
C GLY A 16 -4.92 -13.27 -7.78
N THR A 17 -3.90 -12.84 -8.52
CA THR A 17 -2.49 -13.09 -8.18
C THR A 17 -2.09 -12.56 -6.81
N ALA A 18 -2.56 -11.37 -6.43
CA ALA A 18 -2.21 -10.80 -5.13
C ALA A 18 -2.87 -11.55 -3.96
N VAL A 19 -4.12 -12.00 -4.12
CA VAL A 19 -4.79 -12.86 -3.12
C VAL A 19 -4.03 -14.16 -2.95
N LYS A 20 -3.68 -14.83 -4.07
CA LYS A 20 -2.90 -16.07 -4.05
C LYS A 20 -1.55 -15.89 -3.39
N PHE A 21 -0.84 -14.82 -3.72
CA PHE A 21 0.45 -14.52 -3.10
C PHE A 21 0.35 -14.35 -1.58
N VAL A 22 -0.63 -13.58 -1.11
CA VAL A 22 -0.82 -13.33 0.33
C VAL A 22 -1.18 -14.62 1.08
N ASP A 23 -2.01 -15.46 0.48
CA ASP A 23 -2.38 -16.76 1.03
C ASP A 23 -1.21 -17.74 1.02
N GLU A 24 -0.65 -18.03 -0.15
CA GLU A 24 0.39 -19.07 -0.34
C GLU A 24 1.75 -18.69 0.25
N THR A 25 2.15 -17.41 0.15
CA THR A 25 3.49 -16.97 0.58
C THR A 25 3.50 -16.50 2.03
N LEU A 26 2.45 -15.78 2.45
CA LEU A 26 2.40 -15.16 3.78
C LEU A 26 1.54 -15.95 4.77
N GLY A 27 0.63 -16.82 4.30
CA GLY A 27 -0.31 -17.55 5.15
C GLY A 27 -1.32 -16.61 5.83
N LEU A 28 -1.64 -15.49 5.17
CA LEU A 28 -2.52 -14.43 5.70
C LEU A 28 -3.68 -14.18 4.74
N VAL A 29 -4.66 -13.40 5.19
CA VAL A 29 -5.84 -13.07 4.38
C VAL A 29 -5.72 -11.67 3.77
N LEU A 30 -6.10 -11.53 2.50
CA LEU A 30 -6.31 -10.24 1.84
C LEU A 30 -7.80 -9.90 1.77
N HIS A 31 -8.26 -8.96 2.59
CA HIS A 31 -9.63 -8.46 2.55
C HIS A 31 -9.81 -7.49 1.38
N LEU A 32 -10.61 -7.87 0.39
CA LEU A 32 -10.89 -7.06 -0.79
C LEU A 32 -12.13 -6.19 -0.58
N SER A 33 -11.98 -4.88 -0.75
CA SER A 33 -13.08 -3.92 -0.70
C SER A 33 -13.84 -3.93 -2.04
N THR A 34 -15.01 -4.55 -2.07
CA THR A 34 -15.91 -4.53 -3.23
C THR A 34 -16.85 -3.33 -3.21
N LYS A 35 -17.39 -2.95 -4.38
CA LYS A 35 -18.41 -1.90 -4.49
C LYS A 35 -19.63 -2.30 -3.64
N ILE A 36 -20.07 -1.42 -2.74
CA ILE A 36 -21.14 -1.71 -1.78
C ILE A 36 -22.53 -1.45 -2.39
N LYS A 37 -22.68 -0.42 -3.24
CA LYS A 37 -23.94 -0.03 -3.89
C LYS A 37 -23.70 0.44 -5.32
N ASP A 38 -24.74 0.43 -6.16
CA ASP A 38 -24.74 1.10 -7.45
C ASP A 38 -24.88 2.62 -7.30
N GLY A 39 -23.82 3.22 -6.78
CA GLY A 39 -23.72 4.64 -6.51
C GLY A 39 -22.45 4.94 -5.71
N TRP A 40 -22.27 6.19 -5.34
CA TRP A 40 -21.17 6.58 -4.46
C TRP A 40 -21.42 6.03 -3.05
N ALA A 41 -20.43 5.35 -2.49
CA ALA A 41 -20.45 4.89 -1.10
C ALA A 41 -19.03 4.98 -0.52
N VAL A 42 -18.95 5.34 0.76
CA VAL A 42 -17.66 5.36 1.46
C VAL A 42 -17.21 3.92 1.66
N LEU A 43 -16.07 3.57 1.05
CA LEU A 43 -15.41 2.29 1.29
C LEU A 43 -14.58 2.38 2.58
N PRO A 44 -14.81 1.48 3.57
CA PRO A 44 -13.99 1.43 4.77
C PRO A 44 -12.50 1.26 4.41
N LYS A 45 -11.63 1.98 5.13
CA LYS A 45 -10.15 1.93 5.00
C LYS A 45 -9.51 2.40 3.69
N ARG A 46 -10.27 2.66 2.61
CA ARG A 46 -9.72 3.19 1.35
C ARG A 46 -8.89 4.47 1.55
N TRP A 47 -9.44 5.40 2.34
CA TRP A 47 -8.78 6.66 2.67
C TRP A 47 -7.46 6.49 3.44
N VAL A 48 -7.25 5.38 4.16
CA VAL A 48 -5.99 5.13 4.88
C VAL A 48 -4.86 4.86 3.89
N VAL A 49 -5.15 4.07 2.86
CA VAL A 49 -4.20 3.75 1.79
C VAL A 49 -3.88 4.99 0.96
N GLU A 50 -4.92 5.69 0.48
CA GLU A 50 -4.76 6.90 -0.33
C GLU A 50 -4.01 7.99 0.44
N ARG A 51 -4.27 8.16 1.74
CA ARG A 51 -3.54 9.09 2.61
C ARG A 51 -2.07 8.72 2.74
N THR A 52 -1.75 7.44 2.87
CA THR A 52 -0.35 6.97 2.93
C THR A 52 0.40 7.36 1.65
N PHE A 53 -0.21 7.17 0.48
CA PHE A 53 0.38 7.59 -0.79
C PHE A 53 0.46 9.11 -0.94
N ALA A 54 -0.56 9.86 -0.49
CA ALA A 54 -0.52 11.31 -0.50
C ALA A 54 0.66 11.87 0.31
N TRP A 55 1.03 11.20 1.42
CA TRP A 55 2.19 11.59 2.22
C TRP A 55 3.53 11.40 1.50
N LEU A 56 3.64 10.44 0.56
CA LEU A 56 4.84 10.28 -0.27
C LEU A 56 5.09 11.51 -1.14
N GLY A 57 4.05 12.27 -1.50
CA GLY A 57 4.19 13.55 -2.21
C GLY A 57 5.02 14.61 -1.46
N ARG A 58 5.17 14.47 -0.12
CA ARG A 58 6.06 15.35 0.66
C ARG A 58 7.54 15.01 0.48
N PHE A 59 7.85 13.85 -0.11
CA PHE A 59 9.21 13.47 -0.45
C PHE A 59 9.52 13.97 -1.85
N ARG A 60 10.16 15.14 -1.95
CA ARG A 60 10.43 15.85 -3.21
C ARG A 60 11.01 14.96 -4.33
N ARG A 61 11.84 13.97 -3.99
CA ARG A 61 12.45 13.06 -4.97
C ARG A 61 11.42 12.13 -5.64
N LEU A 62 10.27 11.88 -5.03
CA LEU A 62 9.17 11.10 -5.63
C LEU A 62 8.20 11.96 -6.46
N SER A 63 8.43 13.27 -6.62
CA SER A 63 7.51 14.14 -7.36
C SER A 63 7.45 13.83 -8.86
N LYS A 64 8.50 13.19 -9.39
CA LYS A 64 8.64 12.75 -10.77
C LYS A 64 9.47 11.47 -10.78
N ASP A 65 9.36 10.69 -11.85
CA ASP A 65 10.27 9.57 -12.07
C ASP A 65 11.63 10.11 -12.52
N PHE A 66 12.62 9.98 -11.65
CA PHE A 66 14.00 10.39 -11.92
C PHE A 66 14.93 9.19 -12.06
N GLU A 67 14.46 7.98 -11.72
CA GLU A 67 15.33 6.82 -11.61
C GLU A 67 15.30 6.03 -12.91
N ILE A 68 16.48 5.67 -13.43
CA ILE A 68 16.59 4.94 -14.69
C ILE A 68 16.27 3.45 -14.48
N LEU A 69 16.65 2.92 -13.32
CA LEU A 69 16.49 1.52 -12.98
C LEU A 69 15.31 1.34 -12.03
N THR A 70 14.48 0.33 -12.31
CA THR A 70 13.32 -0.04 -11.48
C THR A 70 13.71 -0.34 -10.04
N GLY A 71 14.86 -1.00 -9.82
CA GLY A 71 15.39 -1.27 -8.48
C GLY A 71 15.72 0.01 -7.70
N THR A 72 16.24 1.04 -8.38
CA THR A 72 16.51 2.33 -7.73
C THR A 72 15.21 3.06 -7.41
N ALA A 73 14.24 3.06 -8.34
CA ALA A 73 12.91 3.62 -8.10
C ALA A 73 12.23 2.97 -6.88
N GLU A 74 12.28 1.65 -6.79
CA GLU A 74 11.73 0.89 -5.66
C GLU A 74 12.41 1.28 -4.34
N ASN A 75 13.74 1.37 -4.34
CA ASN A 75 14.50 1.78 -3.15
C ASN A 75 14.14 3.20 -2.70
N MET A 76 13.89 4.13 -3.63
CA MET A 76 13.45 5.48 -3.28
C MET A 76 12.08 5.50 -2.58
N ILE A 77 11.15 4.65 -3.01
CA ILE A 77 9.86 4.47 -2.34
C ILE A 77 10.06 3.91 -0.93
N ARG A 78 10.90 2.87 -0.77
CA ARG A 78 11.21 2.27 0.53
C ARG A 78 11.81 3.29 1.51
N ILE A 79 12.77 4.11 1.05
CA ILE A 79 13.39 5.17 1.85
C ILE A 79 12.35 6.22 2.27
N ALA A 80 11.47 6.64 1.36
CA ALA A 80 10.42 7.61 1.67
C ALA A 80 9.43 7.08 2.71
N MET A 81 9.03 5.80 2.60
CA MET A 81 8.18 5.14 3.59
C MET A 81 8.85 5.04 4.96
N LEU A 82 10.13 4.64 5.01
CA LEU A 82 10.89 4.59 6.27
C LEU A 82 10.93 5.96 6.95
N LYS A 83 11.24 7.02 6.20
CA LYS A 83 11.23 8.39 6.72
C LYS A 83 9.85 8.77 7.27
N LYS A 84 8.76 8.43 6.56
CA LYS A 84 7.40 8.74 7.02
C LYS A 84 7.06 7.97 8.29
N THR A 85 7.41 6.69 8.39
CA THR A 85 7.12 5.88 9.58
C THR A 85 7.90 6.37 10.79
N LEU A 86 9.21 6.59 10.66
CA LEU A 86 10.05 7.10 11.76
C LEU A 86 9.57 8.45 12.29
N ALA A 87 9.13 9.36 11.40
CA ALA A 87 8.60 10.66 11.79
C ALA A 87 7.27 10.61 12.56
N ASN A 88 6.59 9.46 12.64
CA ASN A 88 5.40 9.29 13.49
C ASN A 88 5.66 8.41 14.72
N CYS A 89 6.89 7.88 14.89
CA CYS A 89 7.28 7.07 16.04
C CYS A 89 8.05 7.87 17.10
N VAL A 90 8.51 9.08 16.75
CA VAL A 90 9.10 10.08 17.64
C VAL A 90 8.07 11.19 17.84
#